data_AF-A0A7Y4WAX7-F1
#
_entry.id   AF-A0A7Y4WAX7-F1
#
_cell.length_a   1.000
_cell.length_b   1.000
_cell.length_c   1.000
_cell.angle_alpha   90.00
_cell.angle_beta   90.00
_cell.angle_gamma   90.00
#
_symmetry.space_group_name_H-M   'P 1'
#
loop_
_entity.id
_entity.type
_entity.pdbx_description
1 polymer ?
#
loop_
_entity_poly.entity_id
_entity_poly.type
_entity_poly.pdbx_seq_one_letter_code
_entity_poly.pdbx_strand_id
1 'polypeptide(L)'
;MIKKSRQSTVADRDSIVTPSSSLLDNHFHEIVETAEEVVGLVAILKSLSSADAKRDEYEGRLYGALTHLDHHVKPAIKEWDRVVDKMPQD
;
A
#
# COMPACT_ATOMS: atom_id res chain seq x y z
N MET A 1 -46.35 -3.52 -38.84
CA MET A 1 -45.45 -2.35 -38.79
C MET A 1 -45.35 -1.88 -37.34
N ILE A 2 -44.26 -2.20 -36.65
CA ILE A 2 -44.01 -1.73 -35.28
C ILE A 2 -42.76 -0.85 -35.32
N LYS A 3 -42.92 0.38 -34.80
CA LYS A 3 -41.96 1.47 -34.87
C LYS A 3 -40.68 1.12 -34.10
N LYS A 4 -39.56 1.25 -34.78
CA LYS A 4 -38.19 1.11 -34.27
C LYS A 4 -37.90 2.30 -33.36
N SER A 5 -38.01 2.13 -32.05
CA SER A 5 -37.51 3.12 -31.09
C SER A 5 -35.98 3.07 -31.09
N ARG A 6 -35.37 4.11 -31.66
CA ARG A 6 -33.95 4.41 -31.48
C ARG A 6 -33.74 4.75 -30.01
N GLN A 7 -33.13 3.83 -29.26
CA GLN A 7 -32.58 4.15 -27.95
C GLN A 7 -31.10 4.46 -28.15
N SER A 8 -30.83 5.74 -28.40
CA SER A 8 -29.50 6.31 -28.28
C SER A 8 -29.48 7.12 -26.99
N THR A 9 -28.92 6.53 -25.94
CA THR A 9 -28.47 7.25 -24.75
C THR A 9 -27.02 6.83 -24.51
N VAL A 10 -26.13 7.56 -25.17
CA VAL A 10 -24.73 7.70 -24.78
C VAL A 10 -24.75 8.49 -23.46
N ALA A 11 -24.62 7.81 -22.33
CA ALA A 11 -24.22 8.39 -21.04
C ALA A 11 -24.12 7.26 -20.01
N ASP A 12 -22.90 6.74 -19.84
CA ASP A 12 -22.34 6.34 -18.54
C ASP A 12 -20.84 6.17 -18.76
N ARG A 13 -20.18 7.30 -19.00
CA ARG A 13 -18.72 7.42 -18.89
C ARG A 13 -18.33 7.91 -17.49
N ASP A 14 -19.15 7.65 -16.48
CA ASP A 14 -18.71 7.71 -15.10
C ASP A 14 -18.03 6.38 -14.78
N SER A 15 -16.89 6.14 -15.43
CA SER A 15 -15.91 5.23 -14.87
C SER A 15 -15.42 5.91 -13.59
N ILE A 16 -16.13 5.66 -12.48
CA ILE A 16 -15.62 5.93 -11.14
C ILE A 16 -14.46 4.97 -10.99
N VAL A 17 -13.27 5.39 -11.46
CA VAL A 17 -12.06 4.65 -11.20
C VAL A 17 -11.78 4.85 -9.73
N THR A 18 -12.05 3.82 -8.94
CA THR A 18 -11.61 3.79 -7.56
C THR A 18 -10.08 3.81 -7.59
N PRO A 19 -9.40 4.80 -6.98
CA PRO A 19 -7.94 4.92 -7.03
C PRO A 19 -7.23 3.86 -6.18
N SER A 20 -7.92 2.78 -5.82
CA SER A 20 -7.41 1.71 -4.99
C SER A 20 -8.12 0.38 -5.27
N SER A 21 -7.55 -0.68 -4.73
CA SER A 21 -8.11 -2.03 -4.67
C SER A 21 -7.93 -2.55 -3.25
N SER A 22 -8.75 -3.53 -2.82
CA SER A 22 -8.60 -4.12 -1.48
C SER A 22 -7.20 -4.69 -1.23
N LEU A 23 -6.51 -5.16 -2.27
CA LEU A 23 -5.12 -5.63 -2.16
C LEU A 23 -4.15 -4.48 -1.90
N LEU A 24 -4.32 -3.35 -2.60
CA LEU A 24 -3.51 -2.15 -2.40
C LEU A 24 -3.79 -1.52 -1.03
N ASP A 25 -5.05 -1.47 -0.61
CA ASP A 25 -5.46 -0.98 0.72
C ASP A 25 -4.81 -1.81 1.84
N ASN A 26 -4.80 -3.14 1.69
CA ASN A 26 -4.12 -4.03 2.65
C ASN A 26 -2.62 -3.73 2.71
N HIS A 27 -1.95 -3.58 1.56
CA HIS A 27 -0.53 -3.21 1.55
C HIS A 27 -0.27 -1.86 2.21
N PHE A 28 -1.12 -0.86 2.00
CA PHE A 28 -0.98 0.43 2.68
C PHE A 28 -1.17 0.31 4.19
N HIS A 29 -2.11 -0.51 4.66
CA HIS A 29 -2.28 -0.75 6.08
C HIS A 29 -1.02 -1.34 6.72
N GLU A 30 -0.50 -2.42 6.13
CA GLU A 30 0.73 -3.09 6.59
C GLU A 30 1.95 -2.15 6.55
N ILE A 31 2.06 -1.31 5.51
CA ILE A 31 3.14 -0.31 5.39
C ILE A 31 3.07 0.69 6.54
N VAL A 32 1.89 1.21 6.88
CA VAL A 32 1.72 2.19 7.96
C VAL A 32 2.08 1.56 9.30
N GLU A 33 1.51 0.38 9.61
CA GLU A 33 1.78 -0.32 10.87
C GLU A 33 3.28 -0.65 11.02
N THR A 34 3.90 -1.18 9.97
CA THR A 34 5.33 -1.54 10.01
C THR A 34 6.23 -0.29 10.10
N ALA A 35 5.87 0.82 9.45
CA ALA A 35 6.62 2.06 9.55
C ALA A 35 6.59 2.63 10.98
N GLU A 36 5.45 2.56 11.66
CA GLU A 36 5.33 2.94 13.07
C GLU A 36 6.20 2.04 13.97
N GLU A 37 6.20 0.72 13.74
CA GLU A 37 7.10 -0.20 14.45
C GLU A 37 8.58 0.15 14.25
N VAL A 38 9.00 0.40 13.00
CA VAL A 38 10.38 0.80 12.67
C VAL A 38 10.78 2.06 13.44
N VAL A 39 9.92 3.09 13.46
CA VAL A 39 10.18 4.34 14.18
C VAL A 39 10.31 4.07 15.69
N GLY A 40 9.43 3.24 16.26
CA GLY A 40 9.48 2.85 17.66
C GLY A 40 10.76 2.10 18.03
N LEU A 41 11.17 1.12 17.22
CA LEU A 41 12.40 0.35 17.43
C LEU A 41 13.64 1.24 17.33
N VAL A 42 13.69 2.15 16.36
CA VAL A 42 14.79 3.12 16.23
C VAL A 42 14.87 4.04 17.45
N ALA A 43 13.73 4.50 17.97
CA ALA A 43 13.71 5.32 19.19
C ALA A 43 14.26 4.56 20.40
N ILE A 44 13.85 3.29 20.57
CA ILE A 44 14.39 2.41 21.62
C ILE A 44 15.91 2.27 21.44
N LEU A 45 16.39 1.87 20.26
CA LEU A 45 17.81 1.64 19.99
C LEU A 45 18.69 2.88 20.19
N LYS A 46 18.15 4.08 19.94
CA LYS A 46 18.82 5.36 20.21
C LYS A 46 18.93 5.68 21.71
N SER A 47 18.02 5.15 22.52
CA SER A 47 18.02 5.33 23.98
C SER A 47 18.92 4.32 24.71
N LEU A 48 19.18 3.16 24.10
CA LEU A 48 20.04 2.13 24.67
C LEU A 48 21.53 2.45 24.50
N SER A 49 22.33 2.12 25.52
CA SER A 49 23.78 2.16 25.37
C SER A 49 24.26 1.09 24.40
N SER A 50 25.45 1.27 23.83
CA SER A 50 26.07 0.27 22.95
C SER A 50 26.41 -1.05 23.66
N ALA A 51 26.50 -1.05 24.99
CA ALA A 51 26.77 -2.23 25.80
C ALA A 51 25.50 -2.87 26.38
N ASP A 52 24.31 -2.36 26.05
CA ASP A 52 23.05 -2.91 26.54
C ASP A 52 22.82 -4.32 25.98
N ALA A 53 22.60 -5.29 26.87
CA ALA A 53 22.44 -6.69 26.51
C ALA A 53 21.21 -6.96 25.63
N LYS A 54 20.21 -6.07 25.63
CA LYS A 54 19.00 -6.18 24.80
C LYS A 54 19.15 -5.52 23.43
N ARG A 55 20.25 -4.83 23.18
CA ARG A 55 20.45 -4.10 21.92
C ARG A 55 20.35 -5.01 20.71
N ASP A 56 21.01 -6.16 20.75
CA ASP A 56 21.01 -7.16 19.68
C ASP A 56 19.59 -7.65 19.33
N GLU A 57 18.76 -7.88 20.35
CA GLU A 57 17.35 -8.26 20.16
C GLU A 57 16.58 -7.18 19.39
N TYR A 58 16.71 -5.92 19.79
CA TYR A 58 16.02 -4.81 19.12
C TYR A 58 16.58 -4.53 17.72
N GLU A 59 17.88 -4.75 17.49
CA GLU A 59 18.48 -4.65 16.15
C GLU A 59 17.96 -5.76 15.23
N GLY A 60 17.84 -7.00 15.73
CA GLY A 60 17.23 -8.11 15.01
C GLY A 60 15.76 -7.86 14.68
N ARG A 61 15.00 -7.30 15.63
CA ARG A 61 13.60 -6.88 15.39
C ARG A 61 13.49 -5.78 14.34
N LEU A 62 14.37 -4.77 14.39
CA LEU A 62 14.40 -3.70 13.41
C LEU A 62 14.68 -4.25 12.00
N TYR A 63 15.64 -5.17 11.88
CA TYR A 63 15.93 -5.84 10.62
C TYR A 63 14.72 -6.62 10.09
N GLY A 64 14.01 -7.34 10.97
CA GLY A 64 12.76 -8.04 10.64
C GLY A 64 11.69 -7.08 10.12
N ALA A 65 11.42 -5.99 10.84
CA ALA A 65 10.44 -4.98 10.46
C ALA A 65 10.78 -4.31 9.11
N LEU A 66 12.05 -3.97 8.87
CA LEU A 66 12.49 -3.40 7.59
C LEU A 66 12.30 -4.38 6.43
N THR A 67 12.58 -5.67 6.66
CA THR A 67 12.37 -6.72 5.65
C THR A 67 10.86 -6.92 5.37
N HIS A 68 10.03 -6.89 6.41
CA HIS A 68 8.58 -6.96 6.27
C HIS A 68 8.01 -5.77 5.48
N LEU A 69 8.51 -4.56 5.75
CA LEU A 69 8.15 -3.36 5.01
C LEU A 69 8.49 -3.49 3.51
N ASP A 70 9.68 -4.00 3.17
CA ASP A 70 10.07 -4.25 1.77
C ASP A 70 9.12 -5.22 1.05
N HIS A 71 8.62 -6.23 1.76
CA HIS A 71 7.64 -7.18 1.23
C HIS A 71 6.27 -6.57 0.93
N HIS A 72 5.92 -5.40 1.50
CA HIS A 72 4.66 -4.71 1.22
C HIS A 72 4.81 -3.52 0.27
N VAL A 73 5.91 -2.78 0.34
CA VAL A 73 6.17 -1.63 -0.56
C VAL A 73 6.27 -2.09 -2.02
N LYS A 74 7.02 -3.15 -2.31
CA LYS A 74 7.22 -3.62 -3.69
C LYS A 74 5.90 -4.07 -4.35
N PRO A 75 5.06 -4.90 -3.71
CA PRO A 75 3.73 -5.22 -4.23
C PRO A 75 2.81 -4.01 -4.35
N ALA A 76 2.81 -3.09 -3.36
CA ALA A 76 1.98 -1.88 -3.42
C ALA A 76 2.25 -1.05 -4.68
N ILE A 77 3.52 -0.85 -5.04
CA ILE A 77 3.92 -0.15 -6.27
C ILE A 77 3.38 -0.88 -7.50
N LYS A 78 3.55 -2.21 -7.57
CA LYS A 78 3.06 -3.02 -8.69
C LYS A 78 1.54 -2.98 -8.84
N GLU A 79 0.80 -3.00 -7.73
CA GLU A 79 -0.66 -2.89 -7.78
C GLU A 79 -1.09 -1.47 -8.13
N TRP A 80 -0.39 -0.45 -7.66
CA TRP A 80 -0.62 0.93 -8.07
C TRP A 80 -0.43 1.12 -9.59
N ASP A 81 0.66 0.61 -10.16
CA ASP A 81 0.90 0.65 -11.61
C ASP A 81 -0.28 0.03 -12.39
N ARG A 82 -0.80 -1.11 -11.91
CA ARG A 82 -1.98 -1.77 -12.52
C ARG A 82 -3.27 -0.96 -12.38
N VAL A 83 -3.44 -0.22 -11.29
CA VAL A 83 -4.59 0.68 -11.09
C VAL A 83 -4.51 1.83 -12.08
N VAL A 84 -3.32 2.43 -12.23
CA VAL A 84 -3.07 3.52 -13.19
C VAL A 84 -3.26 3.06 -14.64
N ASP A 85 -2.77 1.87 -15.01
CA ASP A 85 -2.94 1.31 -16.37
C ASP A 85 -4.41 1.13 -16.77
N LYS A 86 -5.31 0.99 -15.79
CA LYS A 86 -6.75 0.82 -16.00
C LYS A 86 -7.53 2.14 -15.99
N MET A 87 -6.89 3.25 -15.63
CA MET A 87 -7.52 4.57 -15.68
C MET A 87 -7.75 4.99 -17.14
N PRO A 88 -8.91 5.57 -17.47
CA PRO A 88 -9.14 6.19 -18.77
C PRO A 88 -8.01 7.19 -19.06
N GLN A 89 -7.41 7.07 -20.24
CA GLN A 89 -6.55 8.11 -20.77
C GLN A 89 -7.48 9.20 -21.33
N ASP A 90 -7.30 10.45 -20.89
CA ASP A 90 -8.04 11.62 -21.37
C ASP A 90 -7.90 11.83 -22.90
#